data_AF-A0A6A5ZMD2-F1
#
_entry.id   AF-A0A6A5ZMD2-F1
#
_cell.length_a   1.000
_cell.length_b   1.000
_cell.length_c   1.000
_cell.angle_alpha   90.00
_cell.angle_beta   90.00
_cell.angle_gamma   90.00
#
_symmetry.space_group_name_H-M   'P 1'
#
loop_
_entity.id
_entity.type
_entity.pdbx_description
1 polymer ?
#
loop_
_entity_poly.entity_id
_entity_poly.type
_entity_poly.pdbx_seq_one_letter_code
_entity_poly.pdbx_strand_id
1 'polypeptide(L)'
;MDNIDHRQLPSAAWDSHVHVFDPANYPYSPSRAYTPEPATFASRLGFNRNLTAHNTSTNIVLVQPSPYGTDNSAIEDLPRKHIAYGDNHKQDLRGTVVFTTDNVSEQQVSTWNALRVNTESGGNATDGYTELIRTIRKTAEKGQESQELGMPAVYWRRGLGSGEDPLTQPGFSTLLRLAKTGKVFIKISGFYRSSKLTSGGYDDLEPIVKKFVEEMLEQLIWGSAWPHTGSGTNRTEAKKYTPEKFRVVDDAAVLQNIKT
;
A
#
# COMPACT_ATOMS: atom_id res chain seq x y z
N MET A 1 7.36 32.17 -8.96
CA MET A 1 7.17 31.32 -7.78
C MET A 1 5.79 30.74 -7.93
N ASP A 2 5.69 29.44 -8.22
CA ASP A 2 4.39 28.83 -8.45
C ASP A 2 3.59 28.79 -7.15
N ASN A 3 2.32 29.17 -7.24
CA ASN A 3 1.44 29.26 -6.09
C ASN A 3 0.95 27.83 -5.78
N ILE A 4 1.79 27.04 -5.12
CA ILE A 4 1.51 25.64 -4.79
C ILE A 4 0.30 25.60 -3.87
N ASP A 5 -0.84 25.13 -4.37
CA ASP A 5 -1.96 24.77 -3.50
C ASP A 5 -1.52 23.59 -2.64
N HIS A 6 -1.21 23.86 -1.37
CA HIS A 6 -0.76 22.85 -0.42
C HIS A 6 -1.73 21.68 -0.27
N ARG A 7 -3.01 21.81 -0.69
CA ARG A 7 -3.98 20.70 -0.71
C ARG A 7 -3.64 19.62 -1.75
N GLN A 8 -2.96 19.95 -2.85
CA GLN A 8 -2.61 19.00 -3.91
C GLN A 8 -1.21 18.37 -3.73
N LEU A 9 -0.98 17.20 -4.32
CA LEU A 9 0.32 16.53 -4.38
C LEU A 9 1.21 17.17 -5.46
N PRO A 10 2.54 17.23 -5.25
CA PRO A 10 3.48 17.52 -6.34
C PRO A 10 3.33 16.49 -7.48
N SER A 11 3.51 16.89 -8.74
CA SER A 11 3.44 15.96 -9.88
C SER A 11 4.41 14.79 -9.78
N ALA A 12 5.59 15.01 -9.19
CA ALA A 12 6.60 13.97 -8.95
C ALA A 12 6.33 13.07 -7.72
N ALA A 13 5.20 13.24 -7.03
CA ALA A 13 4.84 12.42 -5.87
C ALA A 13 4.70 10.93 -6.24
N TRP A 14 4.99 10.06 -5.27
CA TRP A 14 4.84 8.62 -5.41
C TRP A 14 3.60 8.13 -4.66
N ASP A 15 2.72 7.43 -5.37
CA ASP A 15 1.72 6.56 -4.77
C ASP A 15 2.35 5.19 -4.54
N SER A 16 2.74 4.90 -3.30
CA SER A 16 3.48 3.70 -2.96
C SER A 16 2.64 2.43 -2.83
N HIS A 17 1.32 2.49 -3.08
CA HIS A 17 0.45 1.32 -2.87
C HIS A 17 -0.72 1.30 -3.86
N VAL A 18 -0.47 0.73 -5.03
CA VAL A 18 -1.47 0.54 -6.08
C VAL A 18 -1.55 -0.93 -6.47
N HIS A 19 -2.75 -1.49 -6.48
CA HIS A 19 -3.02 -2.80 -7.10
C HIS A 19 -3.67 -2.60 -8.47
N VAL A 20 -3.34 -3.39 -9.47
CA VAL A 20 -4.08 -3.44 -10.74
C VAL A 20 -4.82 -4.78 -10.81
N PHE A 21 -6.04 -4.76 -11.35
CA PHE A 21 -6.84 -5.96 -11.59
C PHE A 21 -7.34 -5.97 -13.04
N ASP A 22 -6.67 -6.72 -13.89
CA ASP A 22 -7.00 -6.85 -15.30
C ASP A 22 -7.06 -8.34 -15.69
N PRO A 23 -8.16 -9.05 -15.34
CA PRO A 23 -8.32 -10.48 -15.59
C PRO A 23 -8.42 -10.87 -17.06
N ALA A 24 -8.58 -9.90 -17.97
CA ALA A 24 -8.62 -10.15 -19.41
C ALA A 24 -7.21 -10.35 -20.00
N ASN A 25 -6.20 -9.64 -19.47
CA ASN A 25 -4.81 -9.74 -19.90
C ASN A 25 -3.95 -10.62 -18.97
N TYR A 26 -4.26 -10.66 -17.68
CA TYR A 26 -3.54 -11.45 -16.67
C TYR A 26 -4.56 -12.27 -15.88
N PRO A 27 -4.67 -13.60 -16.07
CA PRO A 27 -5.68 -14.41 -15.39
C PRO A 27 -5.51 -14.42 -13.85
N TYR A 28 -6.61 -14.38 -13.09
CA TYR A 28 -6.52 -14.58 -11.64
C TYR A 28 -6.16 -16.03 -11.28
N SER A 29 -5.39 -16.21 -10.21
CA SER A 29 -5.04 -17.53 -9.68
C SER A 29 -6.28 -18.37 -9.33
N PRO A 30 -6.30 -19.68 -9.61
CA PRO A 30 -7.31 -20.60 -9.09
C PRO A 30 -7.36 -20.67 -7.56
N SER A 31 -6.24 -20.39 -6.87
CA SER A 31 -6.12 -20.46 -5.41
C SER A 31 -6.53 -19.17 -4.68
N ARG A 32 -6.93 -18.10 -5.39
CA ARG A 32 -7.30 -16.81 -4.80
C ARG A 32 -8.40 -16.90 -3.76
N ALA A 33 -8.31 -16.13 -2.68
CA ALA A 33 -9.35 -16.07 -1.66
C ALA A 33 -10.61 -15.27 -2.08
N TYR A 34 -10.54 -14.50 -3.17
CA TYR A 34 -11.64 -13.68 -3.70
C TYR A 34 -11.39 -13.26 -5.15
N THR A 35 -12.44 -12.83 -5.84
CA THR A 35 -12.39 -12.23 -7.18
C THR A 35 -12.77 -10.75 -7.06
N PRO A 36 -11.87 -9.78 -7.29
CA PRO A 36 -12.27 -8.37 -7.41
C PRO A 36 -12.89 -8.06 -8.78
N GLU A 37 -13.72 -7.02 -8.84
CA GLU A 37 -14.09 -6.37 -10.11
C GLU A 37 -12.83 -5.87 -10.88
N PRO A 38 -12.87 -5.69 -12.21
CA PRO A 38 -11.73 -5.15 -12.95
C PRO A 38 -11.38 -3.71 -12.53
N ALA A 39 -10.08 -3.45 -12.35
CA ALA A 39 -9.47 -2.16 -12.08
C ALA A 39 -8.17 -2.06 -12.89
N THR A 40 -8.30 -1.75 -14.18
CA THR A 40 -7.18 -1.78 -15.14
C THR A 40 -6.17 -0.64 -14.91
N PHE A 41 -4.96 -0.79 -15.44
CA PHE A 41 -3.96 0.30 -15.39
C PHE A 41 -4.43 1.57 -16.11
N ALA A 42 -5.19 1.46 -17.20
CA ALA A 42 -5.81 2.61 -17.86
C ALA A 42 -6.79 3.35 -16.92
N SER A 43 -7.59 2.62 -16.13
CA SER A 43 -8.44 3.21 -15.10
C SER A 43 -7.61 3.90 -14.00
N ARG A 44 -6.43 3.36 -13.64
CA ARG A 44 -5.50 4.01 -12.68
C ARG A 44 -4.87 5.30 -13.21
N LEU A 45 -4.67 5.43 -14.52
CA LEU A 45 -4.21 6.69 -15.15
C LEU A 45 -5.32 7.74 -15.24
N GLY A 46 -6.59 7.34 -15.15
CA GLY A 46 -7.73 8.24 -14.98
C GLY A 46 -8.02 8.60 -13.52
N PHE A 47 -7.59 7.76 -12.57
CA PHE A 47 -7.90 7.89 -11.14
C PHE A 47 -7.44 9.23 -10.57
N ASN A 48 -8.42 9.99 -10.05
CA ASN A 48 -8.29 11.22 -9.28
C ASN A 48 -7.10 12.11 -9.72
N ARG A 49 -7.07 12.48 -11.00
CA ARG A 49 -6.04 13.41 -11.53
C ARG A 49 -5.96 14.72 -10.72
N ASN A 50 -7.11 15.19 -10.21
CA ASN A 50 -7.25 16.34 -9.33
C ASN A 50 -6.46 16.25 -8.00
N LEU A 51 -5.91 15.09 -7.62
CA LEU A 51 -5.02 14.99 -6.45
C LEU A 51 -3.67 15.68 -6.66
N THR A 52 -3.23 15.92 -7.91
CA THR A 52 -1.92 16.57 -8.18
C THR A 52 -2.07 18.01 -8.69
N ALA A 53 -1.07 18.84 -8.41
CA ALA A 53 -1.07 20.28 -8.71
C ALA A 53 -1.26 20.63 -10.20
N HIS A 54 -1.03 19.69 -11.11
CA HIS A 54 -1.12 19.89 -12.56
C HIS A 54 -2.05 18.88 -13.25
N ASN A 55 -2.91 18.18 -12.50
CA ASN A 55 -3.78 17.11 -13.01
C ASN A 55 -3.04 15.96 -13.73
N THR A 56 -1.78 15.73 -13.36
CA THR A 56 -0.90 14.67 -13.89
C THR A 56 -0.99 13.40 -13.05
N SER A 57 -0.65 12.25 -13.63
CA SER A 57 -0.47 11.02 -12.86
C SER A 57 0.73 11.12 -11.91
N THR A 58 0.59 10.61 -10.69
CA THR A 58 1.71 10.39 -9.74
C THR A 58 2.63 9.27 -10.23
N ASN A 59 3.89 9.22 -9.81
CA ASN A 59 4.69 7.99 -9.88
C ASN A 59 4.01 6.86 -9.08
N ILE A 60 4.25 5.59 -9.43
CA ILE A 60 3.50 4.45 -8.86
C ILE A 60 4.43 3.31 -8.43
N VAL A 61 4.19 2.78 -7.23
CA VAL A 61 4.60 1.42 -6.86
C VAL A 61 3.39 0.48 -7.02
N LEU A 62 3.47 -0.38 -8.04
CA LEU A 62 2.54 -1.49 -8.22
C LEU A 62 2.85 -2.55 -7.16
N VAL A 63 1.84 -2.97 -6.40
CA VAL A 63 1.95 -4.01 -5.37
C VAL A 63 1.21 -5.23 -5.86
N GLN A 64 1.90 -6.37 -6.03
CA GLN A 64 1.30 -7.65 -6.41
C GLN A 64 0.12 -7.99 -5.49
N PRO A 65 -1.13 -8.03 -6.01
CA PRO A 65 -2.28 -8.35 -5.20
C PRO A 65 -2.53 -9.86 -5.15
N SER A 66 -2.95 -10.36 -3.99
CA SER A 66 -3.13 -11.80 -3.74
C SER A 66 -4.08 -12.57 -4.69
N PRO A 67 -5.04 -11.96 -5.42
CA PRO A 67 -5.78 -12.67 -6.47
C PRO A 67 -4.94 -13.24 -7.61
N TYR A 68 -3.72 -12.76 -7.84
CA TYR A 68 -2.77 -13.35 -8.79
C TYR A 68 -1.83 -14.40 -8.18
N GLY A 69 -1.79 -14.51 -6.84
CA GLY A 69 -0.82 -15.36 -6.15
C GLY A 69 0.61 -14.98 -6.55
N THR A 70 1.37 -15.94 -7.06
CA THR A 70 2.76 -15.76 -7.51
C THR A 70 2.90 -15.45 -9.00
N ASP A 71 1.81 -15.27 -9.75
CA ASP A 71 1.88 -14.81 -11.14
C ASP A 71 2.13 -13.29 -11.17
N ASN A 72 3.39 -12.91 -11.38
CA ASN A 72 3.81 -11.51 -11.40
C ASN A 72 3.73 -10.86 -12.78
N SER A 73 3.13 -11.50 -13.78
CA SER A 73 3.12 -11.02 -15.18
C SER A 73 2.67 -9.58 -15.31
N ALA A 74 1.62 -9.17 -14.57
CA ALA A 74 1.15 -7.78 -14.55
C ALA A 74 2.18 -6.79 -13.98
N ILE A 75 2.92 -7.18 -12.93
CA ILE A 75 3.93 -6.36 -12.27
C ILE A 75 5.19 -6.22 -13.14
N GLU A 76 5.50 -7.23 -13.96
CA GLU A 76 6.60 -7.17 -14.92
C GLU A 76 6.26 -6.39 -16.20
N ASP A 77 5.05 -6.57 -16.73
CA ASP A 77 4.66 -6.01 -18.02
C ASP A 77 4.27 -4.54 -17.94
N LEU A 78 3.53 -4.12 -16.92
CA LEU A 78 3.02 -2.75 -16.84
C LEU A 78 4.16 -1.70 -16.78
N PRO A 79 5.23 -1.85 -15.98
CA PRO A 79 6.38 -0.92 -16.02
C PRO A 79 7.09 -0.86 -17.38
N ARG A 80 7.06 -1.93 -18.18
CA ARG A 80 7.63 -1.94 -19.54
C ARG A 80 6.70 -1.29 -20.56
N LYS A 81 5.39 -1.46 -20.40
CA LYS A 81 4.35 -1.04 -21.37
C LYS A 81 3.73 0.33 -21.07
N HIS A 82 3.93 0.91 -19.88
CA HIS A 82 3.23 2.14 -19.44
C HIS A 82 3.35 3.32 -20.41
N ILE A 83 4.49 3.48 -21.10
CA ILE A 83 4.71 4.54 -22.10
C ILE A 83 3.66 4.50 -23.22
N ALA A 84 3.17 3.31 -23.58
CA ALA A 84 2.12 3.14 -24.60
C ALA A 84 0.72 3.57 -24.14
N TYR A 85 0.51 3.85 -22.84
CA TYR A 85 -0.77 4.30 -22.30
C TYR A 85 -0.95 5.82 -22.32
N GLY A 86 0.00 6.58 -22.88
CA GLY A 86 -0.25 7.92 -23.42
C GLY A 86 -0.38 9.07 -22.41
N ASP A 87 0.21 8.97 -21.23
CA ASP A 87 0.46 10.18 -20.42
C ASP A 87 1.70 10.92 -20.96
N ASN A 88 1.56 12.22 -21.23
CA ASN A 88 2.68 13.07 -21.66
C ASN A 88 3.68 13.35 -20.53
N HIS A 89 3.33 12.99 -19.28
CA HIS A 89 4.25 12.99 -18.16
C HIS A 89 5.03 11.67 -18.10
N LYS A 90 6.37 11.75 -17.93
CA LYS A 90 7.21 10.57 -17.67
C LYS A 90 6.94 10.06 -16.25
N GLN A 91 5.93 9.20 -16.13
CA GLN A 91 5.59 8.52 -14.89
C GLN A 91 6.58 7.38 -14.61
N ASP A 92 7.29 7.44 -13.49
CA ASP A 92 8.10 6.30 -13.02
C ASP A 92 7.21 5.23 -12.39
N LEU A 93 7.42 3.98 -12.82
CA LEU A 93 6.81 2.79 -12.24
C LEU A 93 7.86 1.89 -11.56
N ARG A 94 7.50 1.36 -10.40
CA ARG A 94 8.18 0.26 -9.71
C ARG A 94 7.17 -0.81 -9.33
N GLY A 95 7.63 -2.00 -8.97
CA GLY A 95 6.77 -3.17 -8.81
C GLY A 95 7.27 -4.10 -7.72
N THR A 96 6.40 -4.45 -6.77
CA THR A 96 6.68 -5.46 -5.74
C THR A 96 6.04 -6.78 -6.15
N VAL A 97 6.85 -7.81 -6.34
CA VAL A 97 6.43 -9.17 -6.75
C VAL A 97 6.12 -10.07 -5.54
N VAL A 98 5.51 -11.24 -5.76
CA VAL A 98 5.38 -12.33 -4.76
C VAL A 98 5.85 -13.63 -5.39
N PHE A 99 6.73 -14.37 -4.72
CA PHE A 99 7.37 -15.59 -5.23
C PHE A 99 7.60 -16.59 -4.09
N THR A 100 7.98 -17.82 -4.44
CA THR A 100 8.53 -18.83 -3.52
C THR A 100 9.93 -19.22 -3.99
N THR A 101 10.73 -19.83 -3.11
CA THR A 101 12.06 -20.35 -3.46
C THR A 101 12.03 -21.32 -4.64
N ASP A 102 10.92 -22.02 -4.81
CA ASP A 102 10.78 -23.13 -5.74
C ASP A 102 10.27 -22.68 -7.13
N ASN A 103 9.86 -21.41 -7.27
CA ASN A 103 9.29 -20.87 -8.51
C ASN A 103 10.02 -19.65 -9.09
N VAL A 104 11.23 -19.35 -8.59
CA VAL A 104 12.06 -18.24 -9.06
C VAL A 104 13.48 -18.71 -9.40
N SER A 105 14.06 -18.16 -10.48
CA SER A 105 15.48 -18.28 -10.81
C SER A 105 16.28 -17.06 -10.35
N GLU A 106 17.58 -17.23 -10.12
CA GLU A 106 18.50 -16.12 -9.81
C GLU A 106 18.45 -15.01 -10.87
N GLN A 107 18.24 -15.36 -12.14
CA GLN A 107 18.10 -14.40 -13.24
C GLN A 107 16.82 -13.56 -13.11
N GLN A 108 15.70 -14.15 -12.67
CA GLN A 108 14.47 -13.41 -12.37
C GLN A 108 14.67 -12.51 -11.15
N VAL A 109 15.28 -13.00 -10.07
CA VAL A 109 15.61 -12.18 -8.88
C VAL A 109 16.51 -11.00 -9.26
N SER A 110 17.53 -11.21 -10.10
CA SER A 110 18.39 -10.14 -10.62
C SER A 110 17.60 -9.10 -11.45
N THR A 111 16.71 -9.57 -12.31
CA THR A 111 15.81 -8.72 -13.12
C THR A 111 14.86 -7.89 -12.23
N TRP A 112 14.32 -8.48 -11.16
CA TRP A 112 13.46 -7.79 -10.20
C TRP A 112 14.22 -6.93 -9.18
N ASN A 113 15.51 -7.17 -8.93
CA ASN A 113 16.33 -6.30 -8.07
C ASN A 113 16.54 -4.91 -8.70
N ALA A 114 16.46 -4.80 -10.03
CA ALA A 114 16.33 -3.50 -10.71
C ALA A 114 14.96 -2.81 -10.48
N LEU A 115 13.96 -3.52 -9.91
CA LEU A 115 12.58 -3.07 -9.69
C LEU A 115 12.16 -2.99 -8.20
N ARG A 116 13.00 -3.50 -7.28
CA ARG A 116 12.78 -3.74 -5.83
C ARG A 116 11.69 -4.78 -5.48
N VAL A 117 12.16 -5.97 -5.08
CA VAL A 117 11.37 -7.10 -4.57
C VAL A 117 10.91 -6.87 -3.12
N ASN A 118 9.70 -7.30 -2.78
CA ASN A 118 9.24 -7.51 -1.39
C ASN A 118 8.73 -8.95 -1.24
N THR A 119 8.72 -9.45 0.00
CA THR A 119 8.16 -10.76 0.38
C THR A 119 6.98 -10.58 1.34
N GLU A 120 6.08 -11.56 1.33
CA GLU A 120 4.78 -11.67 2.03
C GLU A 120 3.60 -10.77 1.59
N SER A 121 2.45 -11.45 1.39
CA SER A 121 1.12 -10.85 1.28
C SER A 121 0.10 -11.69 2.09
N GLY A 122 0.01 -11.44 3.41
CA GLY A 122 -0.84 -12.22 4.32
C GLY A 122 -1.67 -11.34 5.25
N GLY A 123 -2.91 -11.02 4.87
CA GLY A 123 -3.81 -10.24 5.71
C GLY A 123 -4.61 -11.11 6.68
N ASN A 124 -4.28 -11.07 7.97
CA ASN A 124 -5.17 -11.34 9.11
C ASN A 124 -4.51 -10.79 10.38
N ALA A 125 -5.18 -9.87 11.09
CA ALA A 125 -4.64 -9.22 12.27
C ALA A 125 -5.71 -9.04 13.37
N THR A 126 -5.61 -9.85 14.42
CA THR A 126 -6.24 -9.63 15.74
C THR A 126 -5.39 -10.34 16.80
N ASP A 127 -4.34 -9.68 17.25
CA ASP A 127 -4.22 -9.25 18.66
C ASP A 127 -3.08 -8.24 18.74
N GLY A 128 -3.25 -7.25 19.63
CA GLY A 128 -2.60 -5.95 19.50
C GLY A 128 -1.08 -6.03 19.41
N TYR A 129 -0.55 -5.89 18.20
CA TYR A 129 0.87 -5.62 17.96
C TYR A 129 1.82 -6.66 18.56
N THR A 130 1.44 -7.92 18.79
CA THR A 130 2.15 -8.79 19.75
C THR A 130 3.32 -9.57 19.12
N GLU A 131 4.57 -9.10 19.05
CA GLU A 131 5.19 -7.91 19.68
C GLU A 131 5.72 -6.91 18.61
N LEU A 132 5.13 -6.93 17.38
CA LEU A 132 5.50 -6.35 16.06
C LEU A 132 6.92 -6.64 15.63
N ILE A 133 7.88 -6.44 16.52
CA ILE A 133 9.27 -6.84 16.40
C ILE A 133 9.64 -7.97 17.39
N ARG A 134 8.61 -8.76 17.71
CA ARG A 134 8.63 -10.22 17.46
C ARG A 134 8.32 -10.65 16.01
N THR A 135 8.17 -9.73 15.05
CA THR A 135 8.10 -10.03 13.60
C THR A 135 9.28 -9.51 12.76
N ILE A 136 10.06 -8.48 13.17
CA ILE A 136 11.51 -8.47 12.83
C ILE A 136 12.17 -9.68 13.50
N ARG A 137 11.77 -10.04 14.74
CA ARG A 137 11.84 -11.41 15.30
C ARG A 137 13.24 -11.97 15.61
N LYS A 138 14.26 -11.55 14.85
CA LYS A 138 15.57 -12.19 14.67
C LYS A 138 16.54 -11.41 13.75
N THR A 139 16.09 -10.42 12.96
CA THR A 139 16.82 -9.79 11.81
C THR A 139 18.14 -9.04 12.10
N ALA A 140 18.83 -9.36 13.20
CA ALA A 140 20.16 -8.84 13.52
C ALA A 140 21.15 -9.91 14.02
N GLU A 141 20.70 -11.10 14.47
CA GLU A 141 21.54 -12.00 15.29
C GLU A 141 22.34 -13.06 14.52
N LYS A 142 22.16 -13.18 13.20
CA LYS A 142 23.07 -13.94 12.33
C LYS A 142 23.39 -13.08 11.11
N GLY A 143 24.58 -12.47 11.14
CA GLY A 143 24.99 -11.50 10.13
C GLY A 143 25.28 -12.15 8.77
N GLN A 144 24.29 -12.16 7.88
CA GLN A 144 24.49 -12.04 6.44
C GLN A 144 23.17 -11.65 5.75
N GLU A 145 23.30 -10.92 4.65
CA GLU A 145 22.27 -10.57 3.66
C GLU A 145 21.14 -9.61 4.09
N SER A 146 21.15 -8.45 3.45
CA SER A 146 20.12 -7.42 3.58
C SER A 146 19.01 -7.69 2.56
N GLN A 147 17.96 -8.40 2.98
CA GLN A 147 16.71 -8.54 2.24
C GLN A 147 15.53 -8.33 3.20
N GLU A 148 14.35 -8.08 2.61
CA GLU A 148 13.06 -7.86 3.27
C GLU A 148 12.88 -6.53 4.04
N LEU A 149 11.92 -5.73 3.58
CA LEU A 149 10.81 -5.26 4.42
C LEU A 149 9.64 -4.87 3.49
N GLY A 150 8.78 -5.85 3.19
CA GLY A 150 7.44 -5.57 2.68
C GLY A 150 6.75 -4.62 3.64
N MET A 151 6.47 -3.39 3.20
CA MET A 151 6.22 -2.29 4.12
C MET A 151 5.04 -2.60 5.06
N PRO A 152 5.26 -2.61 6.39
CA PRO A 152 4.21 -2.94 7.32
C PRO A 152 3.11 -1.88 7.23
N ALA A 153 1.98 -2.27 6.66
CA ALA A 153 0.73 -1.55 6.85
C ALA A 153 0.38 -1.70 8.34
N VAL A 154 0.63 -0.66 9.12
CA VAL A 154 0.36 -0.65 10.56
C VAL A 154 -1.16 -0.55 10.74
N TYR A 155 -1.79 -1.72 10.78
CA TYR A 155 -3.23 -1.83 11.04
C TYR A 155 -3.52 -1.45 12.48
N TRP A 156 -4.05 -0.24 12.63
CA TRP A 156 -4.48 0.30 13.90
C TRP A 156 -5.63 -0.50 14.51
N ARG A 157 -5.66 -0.65 15.84
CA ARG A 157 -6.81 -1.27 16.52
C ARG A 157 -8.05 -0.43 16.29
N ARG A 158 -8.97 -0.96 15.49
CA ARG A 158 -10.30 -0.41 15.28
C ARG A 158 -11.09 -0.49 16.59
N GLY A 159 -11.80 0.58 16.95
CA GLY A 159 -12.66 0.58 18.14
C GLY A 159 -11.94 0.80 19.48
N LEU A 160 -10.96 1.72 19.54
CA LEU A 160 -10.63 2.40 20.78
C LEU A 160 -11.89 2.86 21.52
N GLY A 161 -11.89 2.80 22.85
CA GLY A 161 -12.92 3.39 23.70
C GLY A 161 -13.04 4.91 23.48
N SER A 162 -14.18 5.48 23.87
CA SER A 162 -14.35 6.93 23.92
C SER A 162 -13.43 7.51 25.01
N GLY A 163 -12.45 8.33 24.62
CA GLY A 163 -11.47 8.92 25.54
C GLY A 163 -10.16 8.13 25.70
N GLU A 164 -9.98 6.99 25.02
CA GLU A 164 -8.67 6.35 24.94
C GLU A 164 -7.76 7.14 23.97
N ASP A 165 -6.61 7.62 24.46
CA ASP A 165 -5.60 8.28 23.62
C ASP A 165 -5.02 7.26 22.62
N PRO A 166 -5.15 7.48 21.30
CA PRO A 166 -4.56 6.58 20.32
C PRO A 166 -3.06 6.36 20.53
N LEU A 167 -2.29 7.38 20.90
CA LEU A 167 -0.83 7.29 21.00
C LEU A 167 -0.35 6.33 22.11
N THR A 168 -1.26 5.89 22.99
CA THR A 168 -0.98 4.93 24.06
C THR A 168 -1.18 3.44 23.68
N GLN A 169 -1.63 3.13 22.45
CA GLN A 169 -1.85 1.73 22.07
C GLN A 169 -0.59 0.86 22.21
N PRO A 170 -0.73 -0.43 22.60
CA PRO A 170 0.36 -1.39 22.62
C PRO A 170 1.18 -1.32 21.34
N GLY A 171 2.48 -1.06 21.51
CA GLY A 171 3.44 -1.05 20.42
C GLY A 171 3.66 0.27 19.68
N PHE A 172 2.80 1.29 19.83
CA PHE A 172 2.97 2.57 19.14
C PHE A 172 4.38 3.16 19.35
N SER A 173 4.87 3.18 20.60
CA SER A 173 6.23 3.62 20.94
C SER A 173 7.33 2.75 20.32
N THR A 174 7.05 1.45 20.12
CA THR A 174 7.97 0.52 19.46
C THR A 174 8.10 0.89 17.98
N LEU A 175 7.01 1.27 17.29
CA LEU A 175 7.08 1.75 15.90
C LEU A 175 8.07 2.91 15.75
N LEU A 176 7.93 3.91 16.62
CA LEU A 176 8.74 5.12 16.57
C LEU A 176 10.23 4.81 16.80
N ARG A 177 10.55 3.95 17.77
CA ARG A 177 11.95 3.49 17.99
C ARG A 177 12.54 2.79 16.78
N LEU A 178 11.72 2.05 16.04
CA LEU A 178 12.16 1.27 14.87
C LEU A 178 12.34 2.14 13.63
N ALA A 179 11.42 3.07 13.37
CA ALA A 179 11.58 4.04 12.30
C ALA A 179 12.83 4.91 12.53
N LYS A 180 13.07 5.34 13.77
CA LYS A 180 14.29 6.07 14.17
C LYS A 180 15.61 5.30 13.99
N THR A 181 15.59 4.02 13.61
CA THR A 181 16.80 3.31 13.15
C THR A 181 17.21 3.65 11.70
N GLY A 182 16.35 4.35 10.95
CA GLY A 182 16.51 4.61 9.51
C GLY A 182 16.28 3.39 8.60
N LYS A 183 16.01 2.20 9.17
CA LYS A 183 15.85 0.93 8.42
C LYS A 183 14.40 0.55 8.14
N VAL A 184 13.44 1.15 8.85
CA VAL A 184 12.02 0.80 8.78
C VAL A 184 11.24 2.01 8.28
N PHE A 185 10.59 1.87 7.13
CA PHE A 185 9.66 2.87 6.61
C PHE A 185 8.21 2.48 6.95
N ILE A 186 7.40 3.48 7.33
CA ILE A 186 5.99 3.31 7.69
C ILE A 186 5.12 3.88 6.56
N LYS A 187 4.10 3.12 6.15
CA LYS A 187 3.18 3.53 5.09
C LYS A 187 1.87 4.07 5.64
N ILE A 188 1.60 5.33 5.33
CA ILE A 188 0.31 6.00 5.54
C ILE A 188 -0.60 5.67 4.35
N SER A 189 -1.54 4.75 4.54
CA SER A 189 -2.45 4.27 3.48
C SER A 189 -3.71 3.61 4.04
N GLY A 190 -4.78 3.52 3.24
CA GLY A 190 -5.92 2.64 3.52
C GLY A 190 -6.71 2.95 4.81
N PHE A 191 -6.86 4.22 5.17
CA PHE A 191 -7.44 4.69 6.44
C PHE A 191 -8.79 4.06 6.82
N TYR A 192 -9.66 3.82 5.82
CA TYR A 192 -10.93 3.10 5.96
C TYR A 192 -10.84 1.68 6.54
N ARG A 193 -9.65 1.09 6.65
CA ARG A 193 -9.41 -0.21 7.30
C ARG A 193 -9.24 -0.10 8.82
N SER A 194 -8.84 1.08 9.31
CA SER A 194 -8.45 1.33 10.70
C SER A 194 -9.36 2.33 11.42
N SER A 195 -9.92 3.29 10.68
CA SER A 195 -10.85 4.30 11.19
C SER A 195 -12.16 3.69 11.72
N LYS A 196 -12.74 4.37 12.71
CA LYS A 196 -14.12 4.16 13.17
C LYS A 196 -15.14 4.80 12.22
N LEU A 197 -14.74 5.86 11.50
CA LEU A 197 -15.56 6.57 10.52
C LEU A 197 -15.77 5.70 9.27
N THR A 198 -16.94 5.85 8.65
CA THR A 198 -17.34 5.08 7.45
C THR A 198 -17.16 5.86 6.15
N SER A 199 -16.90 7.17 6.23
CA SER A 199 -16.68 8.10 5.12
C SER A 199 -15.89 9.33 5.62
N GLY A 200 -15.46 10.21 4.69
CA GLY A 200 -14.70 11.42 5.00
C GLY A 200 -13.18 11.22 4.99
N GLY A 201 -12.44 12.19 5.55
CA GLY A 201 -10.96 12.20 5.61
C GLY A 201 -10.35 11.25 6.64
N TYR A 202 -11.19 10.59 7.46
CA TYR A 202 -10.81 9.73 8.59
C TYR A 202 -10.03 10.47 9.69
N ASP A 203 -10.57 11.62 10.09
CA ASP A 203 -10.02 12.59 11.05
C ASP A 203 -9.74 11.97 12.44
N ASP A 204 -10.39 10.85 12.78
CA ASP A 204 -10.09 10.07 13.99
C ASP A 204 -8.69 9.42 13.99
N LEU A 205 -7.97 9.47 12.86
CA LEU A 205 -6.57 9.06 12.72
C LEU A 205 -5.59 10.25 12.68
N GLU A 206 -6.06 11.50 12.64
CA GLU A 206 -5.21 12.70 12.57
C GLU A 206 -4.13 12.75 13.68
N PRO A 207 -4.42 12.47 14.97
CA PRO A 207 -3.40 12.52 16.03
C PRO A 207 -2.23 11.56 15.80
N ILE A 208 -2.51 10.41 15.19
CA ILE A 208 -1.51 9.37 14.85
C ILE A 208 -0.62 9.89 13.72
N VAL A 209 -1.24 10.43 12.66
CA VAL A 209 -0.52 10.98 11.50
C VAL A 209 0.37 12.14 11.93
N LYS A 210 -0.14 13.07 12.73
CA LYS A 210 0.64 14.18 13.30
C LYS A 210 1.83 13.67 14.11
N LYS A 211 1.62 12.72 15.01
CA LYS A 211 2.72 12.18 15.82
C LYS A 211 3.76 11.42 14.99
N PHE A 212 3.34 10.79 13.89
CA PHE A 212 4.23 10.16 12.94
C PHE A 212 5.08 11.20 12.17
N VAL A 213 4.46 12.30 11.72
CA VAL A 213 5.16 13.42 11.05
C VAL A 213 6.16 14.09 11.98
N GLU A 214 5.81 14.31 13.25
CA GLU A 214 6.73 14.87 14.26
C GLU A 214 7.96 14.00 14.52
N GLU A 215 7.79 12.67 14.58
CA GLU A 215 8.78 11.76 15.17
C GLU A 215 9.61 10.95 14.15
N MET A 216 9.13 10.82 12.91
CA MET A 216 9.75 9.95 11.88
C MET A 216 9.46 10.36 10.43
N LEU A 217 9.35 11.66 10.12
CA LEU A 217 9.00 12.17 8.79
C LEU A 217 9.80 11.54 7.64
N GLU A 218 11.12 11.39 7.79
CA GLU A 218 12.01 10.81 6.78
C GLU A 218 11.73 9.32 6.49
N GLN A 219 11.02 8.63 7.38
CA GLN A 219 10.62 7.23 7.25
C GLN A 219 9.14 7.06 6.89
N LEU A 220 8.40 8.15 6.66
CA LEU A 220 7.02 8.09 6.17
C LEU A 220 6.96 8.06 4.65
N ILE A 221 6.11 7.18 4.12
CA ILE A 221 5.62 7.31 2.74
C ILE A 221 4.10 7.16 2.70
N TRP A 222 3.50 7.68 1.64
CA TRP A 222 2.06 7.63 1.41
C TRP A 222 1.68 6.61 0.31
N GLY A 223 0.48 6.05 0.38
CA GLY A 223 -0.13 5.34 -0.74
C GLY A 223 -1.65 5.38 -0.68
N SER A 224 -2.31 5.44 -1.83
CA SER A 224 -3.78 5.48 -1.92
C SER A 224 -4.41 4.18 -1.42
N ALA A 225 -3.74 3.04 -1.64
CA ALA A 225 -4.34 1.71 -1.59
C ALA A 225 -5.43 1.47 -2.67
N TRP A 226 -5.37 2.24 -3.78
CA TRP A 226 -6.19 2.02 -4.96
C TRP A 226 -6.08 0.55 -5.43
N PRO A 227 -7.18 -0.11 -5.83
CA PRO A 227 -8.54 0.42 -6.03
C PRO A 227 -9.44 0.24 -4.80
N HIS A 228 -8.93 0.33 -3.57
CA HIS A 228 -9.75 0.29 -2.36
C HIS A 228 -10.51 -1.03 -2.11
N THR A 229 -9.86 -2.17 -2.36
CA THR A 229 -10.38 -3.54 -2.13
C THR A 229 -11.02 -3.72 -0.76
N GLY A 230 -12.11 -4.51 -0.66
CA GLY A 230 -12.97 -4.64 0.52
C GLY A 230 -12.31 -5.11 1.84
N SER A 231 -13.14 -5.33 2.87
CA SER A 231 -12.69 -5.74 4.21
C SER A 231 -12.25 -7.21 4.29
N GLY A 232 -12.64 -8.02 3.31
CA GLY A 232 -12.44 -9.47 3.34
C GLY A 232 -13.38 -10.24 4.28
N THR A 233 -14.09 -9.57 5.18
CA THR A 233 -15.00 -10.19 6.18
C THR A 233 -16.14 -11.01 5.56
N ASN A 234 -16.46 -10.79 4.29
CA ASN A 234 -17.51 -11.50 3.54
C ASN A 234 -16.95 -12.51 2.52
N ARG A 235 -15.63 -12.75 2.49
CA ARG A 235 -14.97 -13.70 1.57
C ARG A 235 -15.17 -15.11 2.08
N THR A 236 -15.85 -15.92 1.27
CA THR A 236 -16.11 -17.34 1.53
C THR A 236 -15.95 -18.10 0.22
N GLU A 237 -15.68 -19.41 0.26
CA GLU A 237 -15.56 -20.23 -0.97
C GLU A 237 -16.81 -20.11 -1.87
N ALA A 238 -18.00 -20.02 -1.29
CA ALA A 238 -19.25 -19.81 -2.02
C ALA A 238 -19.34 -18.47 -2.77
N LYS A 239 -18.55 -17.46 -2.36
CA LYS A 239 -18.47 -16.13 -3.00
C LYS A 239 -17.16 -15.91 -3.76
N LYS A 240 -16.26 -16.90 -3.78
CA LYS A 240 -14.90 -16.82 -4.37
C LYS A 240 -14.89 -16.30 -5.81
N TYR A 241 -15.89 -16.70 -6.59
CA TYR A 241 -16.06 -16.35 -8.02
C TYR A 241 -17.05 -15.20 -8.26
N THR A 242 -17.67 -14.67 -7.22
CA THR A 242 -18.51 -13.47 -7.32
C THR A 242 -17.60 -12.22 -7.29
N PRO A 243 -17.69 -11.30 -8.27
CA PRO A 243 -16.92 -10.06 -8.24
C PRO A 243 -17.21 -9.22 -6.99
N GLU A 244 -16.15 -8.95 -6.21
CA GLU A 244 -16.16 -8.07 -5.04
C GLU A 244 -15.94 -6.62 -5.49
N LYS A 245 -16.89 -5.75 -5.13
CA LYS A 245 -16.82 -4.32 -5.41
C LYS A 245 -15.78 -3.61 -4.57
N PHE A 246 -15.25 -2.53 -5.13
CA PHE A 246 -14.36 -1.60 -4.43
C PHE A 246 -15.12 -0.68 -3.46
N ARG A 247 -14.42 -0.17 -2.45
CA ARG A 247 -14.97 0.92 -1.62
C ARG A 247 -14.96 2.23 -2.42
N VAL A 248 -15.99 3.04 -2.19
CA VAL A 248 -15.95 4.46 -2.51
C VAL A 248 -15.17 5.15 -1.38
N VAL A 249 -14.09 5.84 -1.73
CA VAL A 249 -13.19 6.56 -0.80
C VAL A 249 -12.95 7.95 -1.40
N ASP A 250 -12.97 8.98 -0.56
CA ASP A 250 -12.62 10.34 -0.96
C ASP A 250 -11.13 10.57 -0.69
N ASP A 251 -10.28 10.14 -1.63
CA ASP A 251 -8.83 10.31 -1.53
C ASP A 251 -8.39 11.79 -1.44
N ALA A 252 -9.21 12.73 -1.90
CA ALA A 252 -8.93 14.16 -1.79
C ALA A 252 -9.13 14.65 -0.34
N ALA A 253 -10.20 14.23 0.32
CA ALA A 253 -10.42 14.49 1.75
C ALA A 253 -9.33 13.82 2.61
N VAL A 254 -8.93 12.58 2.29
CA VAL A 254 -7.84 11.87 2.97
C VAL A 254 -6.51 12.64 2.85
N LEU A 255 -6.16 13.11 1.64
CA LEU A 255 -4.94 13.88 1.43
C LEU A 255 -4.95 15.26 2.09
N GLN A 256 -6.13 15.87 2.27
CA GLN A 256 -6.26 17.13 3.02
C GLN A 256 -6.00 16.89 4.52
N ASN A 257 -6.59 15.84 5.10
CA ASN A 257 -6.43 15.46 6.51
C ASN A 257 -5.00 14.98 6.87
N ILE A 258 -4.23 14.45 5.91
CA ILE A 258 -2.82 14.05 6.14
C ILE A 258 -1.87 15.27 6.25
N LYS A 259 -2.32 16.46 5.85
CA LYS A 259 -1.48 17.67 5.71
C LYS A 259 -1.74 18.75 6.77
N THR A 260 -2.60 18.49 7.74
CA THR A 260 -2.96 19.41 8.83
C THR A 260 -2.03 19.30 10.04
#